data_AF-A0A438FZM5-F1
#
_entry.id   AF-A0A438FZM5-F1
#
_cell.length_a   1.000
_cell.length_b   1.000
_cell.length_c   1.000
_cell.angle_alpha   90.00
_cell.angle_beta   90.00
_cell.angle_gamma   90.00
#
_symmetry.space_group_name_H-M   'P 1'
#
loop_
_entity.id
_entity.type
_entity.pdbx_description
1 polymer ?
#
loop_
_entity_poly.entity_id
_entity_poly.type
_entity_poly.pdbx_seq_one_letter_code
_entity_poly.pdbx_strand_id
1 'polypeptide(L)'
;MVSSAYCKCRALVLLLSTKKPSEKPLFSPRNNILLKTSDAMVKRNEERGVLKLKHKAMADDTRPIDPACMCMVCKNYTRAYIHCLVTKDAMGSQLLSYHNLYYMMKLSRDLHLSIIQERFPEFVCEFLQKMFPKGDVPEWVCNAMEVAGIDISCCCAPFSSSQD
;
A
#
# COMPACT_ATOMS: atom_id res chain seq x y z
N MET A 1 11.73 18.17 -38.38
CA MET A 1 10.95 17.35 -37.43
C MET A 1 11.89 16.71 -36.43
N VAL A 2 11.87 17.29 -35.22
CA VAL A 2 12.40 16.88 -33.91
C VAL A 2 13.52 15.81 -33.87
N SER A 3 14.78 16.25 -33.88
CA SER A 3 15.92 15.48 -33.36
C SER A 3 17.02 16.45 -32.91
N SER A 4 16.84 17.13 -31.77
CA SER A 4 17.87 18.02 -31.18
C SER A 4 17.58 18.42 -29.72
N ALA A 5 17.01 17.53 -28.89
CA ALA A 5 16.69 17.86 -27.49
C ALA A 5 17.11 16.80 -26.46
N TYR A 6 17.75 15.70 -26.86
CA TYR A 6 18.09 14.58 -25.96
C TYR A 6 19.57 14.48 -25.55
N CYS A 7 20.41 15.45 -25.91
CA CYS A 7 21.87 15.35 -25.71
C CYS A 7 22.49 16.30 -24.67
N LYS A 8 21.71 17.01 -23.83
CA LYS A 8 22.26 18.03 -22.91
C LYS A 8 21.90 17.92 -21.42
N CYS A 9 21.43 16.77 -20.93
CA CYS A 9 21.20 16.55 -19.48
C CYS A 9 21.95 15.32 -18.91
N ARG A 10 23.13 15.00 -19.45
CA ARG A 10 23.98 13.88 -18.97
C ARG A 10 25.34 14.33 -18.42
N ALA A 11 25.50 15.60 -18.05
CA ALA A 11 26.79 16.16 -17.62
C ALA A 11 26.81 16.83 -16.23
N LEU A 12 25.70 16.89 -15.48
CA LEU A 12 25.66 17.64 -14.22
C LEU A 12 25.49 16.81 -12.93
N VAL A 13 25.49 15.47 -12.98
CA VAL A 13 25.31 14.60 -11.79
C VAL A 13 26.60 13.83 -11.42
N LEU A 14 27.76 14.22 -11.96
CA LEU A 14 29.03 13.51 -11.76
C LEU A 14 30.10 14.25 -10.93
N LEU A 15 29.80 15.38 -10.29
CA LEU A 15 30.80 16.16 -9.55
C LEU A 15 30.37 16.62 -8.15
N LEU A 16 29.66 15.78 -7.40
CA LEU A 16 29.53 15.94 -5.95
C LEU A 16 29.72 14.60 -5.23
N SER A 17 30.93 14.03 -5.40
CA SER A 17 31.50 13.07 -4.45
C SER A 17 32.63 13.78 -3.70
N THR A 18 32.36 14.27 -2.49
CA THR A 18 33.39 14.34 -1.46
C THR A 18 32.84 13.82 -0.12
N LYS A 19 33.41 12.67 0.27
CA LYS A 19 33.54 12.07 1.61
C LYS A 19 32.28 11.57 2.37
N LYS A 20 32.24 10.24 2.52
CA LYS A 20 31.49 9.47 3.54
C LYS A 20 32.00 9.78 4.95
N PRO A 21 31.19 9.51 6.01
CA PRO A 21 31.52 8.34 6.82
C PRO A 21 30.30 7.49 7.25
N SER A 22 30.53 6.17 7.23
CA SER A 22 29.88 5.11 8.01
C SER A 22 28.37 5.20 8.32
N GLU A 23 27.53 4.73 7.39
CA GLU A 23 26.33 3.99 7.78
C GLU A 23 26.25 2.71 6.96
N LYS A 24 25.98 1.60 7.65
CA LYS A 24 25.88 0.25 7.09
C LYS A 24 24.86 0.28 5.95
N PRO A 25 25.09 -0.42 4.82
CA PRO A 25 24.10 -0.47 3.75
C PRO A 25 22.85 -1.15 4.29
N LEU A 26 21.81 -0.37 4.58
CA LEU A 26 20.49 -0.87 4.96
C LEU A 26 19.75 -1.35 3.71
N PHE A 27 20.41 -2.14 2.87
CA PHE A 27 19.77 -2.83 1.75
C PHE A 27 19.71 -4.32 2.08
N SER A 28 18.79 -4.66 2.98
CA SER A 28 18.29 -6.02 3.07
C SER A 28 17.42 -6.26 1.82
N PRO A 29 17.63 -7.33 1.05
CA PRO A 29 16.74 -7.68 -0.06
C PRO A 29 15.45 -8.26 0.52
N ARG A 30 14.60 -7.43 1.12
CA ARG A 30 13.23 -7.84 1.43
C ARG A 30 12.40 -7.69 0.15
N ASN A 31 12.52 -8.68 -0.74
CA ASN A 31 11.54 -8.90 -1.79
C ASN A 31 10.24 -9.41 -1.17
N ASN A 32 9.58 -8.56 -0.39
CA ASN A 32 8.22 -8.75 0.06
C ASN A 32 7.36 -7.90 -0.87
N ILE A 33 6.79 -8.50 -1.91
CA ILE A 33 5.84 -7.77 -2.73
C ILE A 33 4.58 -7.61 -1.87
N LEU A 34 4.42 -6.38 -1.39
CA LEU A 34 3.35 -5.96 -0.52
C LEU A 34 2.07 -5.84 -1.35
N LEU A 35 1.04 -6.56 -0.96
CA LEU A 35 -0.28 -6.49 -1.57
C LEU A 35 -1.25 -5.72 -0.70
N LYS A 36 -1.83 -4.64 -1.21
CA LYS A 36 -2.98 -4.01 -0.56
C LYS A 36 -4.25 -4.76 -0.98
N THR A 37 -4.93 -5.38 -0.02
CA THR A 37 -6.21 -6.10 -0.20
C THR A 37 -7.34 -5.28 0.39
N SER A 38 -8.46 -5.14 -0.32
CA SER A 38 -9.71 -4.62 0.24
C SER A 38 -10.52 -5.69 1.02
N ASP A 39 -11.24 -5.19 2.01
CA ASP A 39 -12.35 -5.64 2.86
C ASP A 39 -12.68 -7.13 3.12
N ALA A 40 -12.46 -8.11 2.24
CA ALA A 40 -13.08 -9.43 2.40
C ALA A 40 -12.20 -10.56 3.01
N MET A 41 -11.08 -10.21 3.66
CA MET A 41 -10.07 -11.18 4.15
C MET A 41 -9.85 -11.19 5.68
N VAL A 42 -10.85 -10.78 6.45
CA VAL A 42 -10.70 -10.42 7.89
C VAL A 42 -10.50 -11.62 8.86
N LYS A 43 -10.38 -12.87 8.41
CA LYS A 43 -10.47 -14.02 9.34
C LYS A 43 -9.19 -14.64 9.92
N ARG A 44 -7.95 -14.35 9.50
CA ARG A 44 -6.76 -14.89 10.20
C ARG A 44 -5.49 -14.02 10.04
N ASN A 45 -4.95 -13.56 11.17
CA ASN A 45 -3.54 -13.20 11.44
C ASN A 45 -2.67 -12.68 10.27
N GLU A 46 -3.15 -11.70 9.53
CA GLU A 46 -2.35 -10.89 8.62
C GLU A 46 -2.36 -9.46 9.15
N GLU A 47 -1.18 -8.87 9.35
CA GLU A 47 -1.00 -7.43 9.60
C GLU A 47 -1.69 -6.70 8.44
N ARG A 48 -2.91 -6.21 8.69
CA ARG A 48 -3.91 -5.93 7.66
C ARG A 48 -3.46 -4.79 6.74
N GLY A 49 -3.86 -4.89 5.47
CA GLY A 49 -3.42 -4.01 4.38
C GLY A 49 -2.22 -4.54 3.59
N VAL A 50 -1.63 -5.66 4.01
CA VAL A 50 -0.47 -6.28 3.36
C VAL A 50 -0.62 -7.80 3.30
N LEU A 51 -0.84 -8.37 2.12
CA LEU A 51 -0.76 -9.82 1.92
C LEU A 51 0.68 -10.22 1.53
N LYS A 52 1.33 -11.03 2.37
CA LYS A 52 2.68 -11.54 2.11
C LYS A 52 2.59 -12.88 1.35
N LEU A 53 2.49 -12.81 0.03
CA LEU A 53 2.29 -14.00 -0.83
C LEU A 53 3.41 -15.04 -0.80
N LYS A 54 4.60 -14.74 -0.27
CA LYS A 54 5.70 -15.72 -0.16
C LYS A 54 5.59 -16.65 1.04
N HIS A 55 4.65 -16.40 1.96
CA HIS A 55 4.48 -17.27 3.12
C HIS A 55 3.93 -18.64 2.70
N LYS A 56 4.45 -19.69 3.32
CA LYS A 56 4.03 -21.08 3.07
C LYS A 56 2.53 -21.30 3.30
N ALA A 57 1.92 -20.54 4.22
CA ALA A 57 0.48 -20.57 4.47
C ALA A 57 -0.37 -20.23 3.23
N MET A 58 0.20 -19.55 2.23
CA MET A 58 -0.49 -19.18 0.99
C MET A 58 -0.44 -20.28 -0.08
N ALA A 59 0.40 -21.30 0.09
CA ALA A 59 0.58 -22.36 -0.91
C ALA A 59 -0.69 -23.18 -1.17
N ASP A 60 -1.53 -23.35 -0.14
CA ASP A 60 -2.76 -24.16 -0.20
C ASP A 60 -4.04 -23.30 -0.15
N ASP A 61 -3.91 -21.96 -0.20
CA ASP A 61 -5.06 -21.05 -0.11
C ASP A 61 -5.70 -20.85 -1.49
N THR A 62 -6.88 -21.46 -1.70
CA THR A 62 -7.64 -21.37 -2.95
C THR A 62 -8.49 -20.10 -3.07
N ARG A 63 -8.47 -19.23 -2.07
CA ARG A 63 -9.20 -17.95 -2.13
C ARG A 63 -8.51 -16.97 -3.09
N PRO A 64 -9.26 -16.00 -3.66
CA PRO A 64 -8.65 -14.91 -4.43
C PRO A 64 -7.76 -14.03 -3.53
N ILE A 65 -6.93 -13.15 -4.11
CA ILE A 65 -6.14 -12.18 -3.31
C ILE A 65 -7.08 -11.37 -2.41
N ASP A 66 -8.16 -10.87 -3.01
CA ASP A 66 -9.17 -10.05 -2.38
C ASP A 66 -10.54 -10.37 -3.00
N PRO A 67 -11.50 -10.90 -2.21
CA PRO A 67 -12.84 -11.24 -2.70
C PRO A 67 -13.68 -10.03 -3.14
N ALA A 68 -13.40 -8.83 -2.61
CA ALA A 68 -14.12 -7.60 -2.98
C ALA A 68 -13.50 -6.89 -4.21
N CYS A 69 -12.33 -7.35 -4.67
CA CYS A 69 -11.66 -6.78 -5.84
C CYS A 69 -12.20 -7.39 -7.14
N MET A 70 -12.60 -6.53 -8.07
CA MET A 70 -13.13 -6.96 -9.38
C MET A 70 -12.07 -7.02 -10.49
N CYS A 71 -10.77 -6.94 -10.15
CA CYS A 71 -9.69 -7.00 -11.11
C CYS A 71 -9.60 -8.39 -11.76
N MET A 72 -9.05 -8.46 -12.98
CA MET A 72 -8.87 -9.73 -13.71
C MET A 72 -8.09 -10.77 -12.89
N VAL A 73 -7.15 -10.32 -12.05
CA VAL A 73 -6.34 -11.22 -11.24
C VAL A 73 -7.16 -11.89 -10.15
N CYS A 74 -7.96 -11.12 -9.40
CA CYS A 74 -8.79 -11.63 -8.32
C CYS A 74 -9.96 -12.49 -8.82
N LYS A 75 -10.40 -12.29 -10.06
CA LYS A 75 -11.47 -13.11 -10.67
C LYS A 75 -10.98 -14.47 -11.16
N ASN A 76 -9.74 -14.55 -11.63
CA ASN A 76 -9.26 -15.70 -12.39
C ASN A 76 -8.21 -16.54 -11.64
N TYR A 77 -7.56 -15.99 -10.62
CA TYR A 77 -6.45 -16.65 -9.94
C TYR A 77 -6.62 -16.71 -8.42
N THR A 78 -6.11 -17.79 -7.85
CA THR A 78 -6.08 -18.04 -6.40
C THR A 78 -4.75 -17.62 -5.79
N ARG A 79 -4.74 -17.41 -4.47
CA ARG A 79 -3.52 -17.10 -3.70
C ARG A 79 -2.45 -18.19 -3.85
N ALA A 80 -2.86 -19.46 -3.81
CA ALA A 80 -2.01 -20.63 -4.06
C ALA A 80 -1.32 -20.57 -5.42
N TYR A 81 -2.08 -20.25 -6.47
CA TYR A 81 -1.54 -20.15 -7.82
C TYR A 81 -0.52 -19.00 -7.92
N ILE A 82 -0.85 -17.84 -7.37
CA ILE A 82 0.04 -16.68 -7.40
C ILE A 82 1.28 -16.91 -6.53
N HIS A 83 1.17 -17.60 -5.39
CA HIS A 83 2.31 -18.03 -4.57
C HIS A 83 3.29 -18.90 -5.38
N CYS A 84 2.76 -19.88 -6.12
CA CYS A 84 3.55 -20.73 -7.01
C CYS A 84 4.23 -19.92 -8.12
N LEU A 85 3.52 -18.97 -8.75
CA LEU A 85 4.09 -18.12 -9.79
C LEU A 85 5.15 -17.16 -9.26
N VAL A 86 4.91 -16.48 -8.13
CA VAL A 86 5.86 -15.52 -7.54
C VAL A 86 7.20 -16.18 -7.17
N THR A 87 7.21 -17.50 -6.93
CA THR A 87 8.43 -18.25 -6.61
C THR A 87 9.15 -18.81 -7.84
N LYS A 88 8.46 -18.94 -8.99
CA LYS A 88 8.97 -19.67 -10.17
C LYS A 88 9.06 -18.84 -11.44
N ASP A 89 8.32 -17.74 -11.55
CA ASP A 89 8.16 -16.98 -12.80
C ASP A 89 7.97 -15.47 -12.55
N ALA A 90 8.53 -14.64 -13.44
CA ALA A 90 8.30 -13.20 -13.47
C ALA A 90 6.83 -12.84 -13.72
N MET A 91 6.04 -13.71 -14.34
CA MET A 91 4.59 -13.51 -14.51
C MET A 91 3.86 -13.26 -13.18
N GLY A 92 4.36 -13.85 -12.08
CA GLY A 92 3.81 -13.60 -10.75
C GLY A 92 3.88 -12.12 -10.33
N SER A 93 4.99 -11.43 -10.63
CA SER A 93 5.14 -10.00 -10.28
C SER A 93 4.29 -9.09 -11.19
N GLN A 94 4.05 -9.48 -12.44
CA GLN A 94 3.19 -8.74 -13.36
C GLN A 94 1.72 -8.77 -12.92
N LEU A 95 1.19 -9.96 -12.61
CA LEU A 95 -0.17 -10.11 -12.06
C LEU A 95 -0.33 -9.30 -10.78
N LEU A 96 0.71 -9.27 -9.96
CA LEU A 96 0.70 -8.55 -8.71
C LEU A 96 0.67 -7.03 -8.89
N SER A 97 1.45 -6.55 -9.84
CA SER A 97 1.48 -5.14 -10.23
C SER A 97 0.13 -4.70 -10.80
N TYR A 98 -0.52 -5.57 -11.59
CA TYR A 98 -1.87 -5.30 -12.11
C TYR A 98 -2.90 -5.15 -10.99
N HIS A 99 -2.92 -6.07 -10.01
CA HIS A 99 -3.82 -5.96 -8.86
C HIS A 99 -3.56 -4.68 -8.05
N ASN A 100 -2.28 -4.39 -7.76
CA ASN A 100 -1.90 -3.22 -6.99
C ASN A 100 -2.30 -1.91 -7.69
N LEU A 101 -2.09 -1.83 -9.01
CA LEU A 101 -2.49 -0.67 -9.79
C LEU A 101 -4.01 -0.50 -9.78
N TYR A 102 -4.76 -1.58 -9.98
CA TYR A 102 -6.22 -1.56 -9.92
C TYR A 102 -6.73 -1.05 -8.56
N TYR A 103 -6.14 -1.54 -7.46
CA TYR A 103 -6.47 -1.09 -6.11
C TYR A 103 -6.20 0.41 -5.93
N MET A 104 -5.03 0.90 -6.34
CA MET A 104 -4.67 2.32 -6.21
C MET A 104 -5.59 3.22 -7.04
N MET A 105 -5.92 2.81 -8.26
CA MET A 105 -6.87 3.55 -9.12
C MET A 105 -8.28 3.58 -8.52
N LYS A 106 -8.74 2.46 -7.92
CA LYS A 106 -10.03 2.40 -7.23
C LYS A 106 -10.02 3.33 -6.02
N LEU A 107 -9.00 3.26 -5.17
CA LEU A 107 -8.87 4.13 -4.00
C LEU A 107 -8.88 5.61 -4.36
N SER A 108 -8.13 6.01 -5.40
CA SER A 108 -8.12 7.40 -5.88
C SER A 108 -9.48 7.84 -6.41
N ARG A 109 -10.20 6.96 -7.11
CA ARG A 109 -11.57 7.24 -7.56
C ARG A 109 -12.51 7.46 -6.39
N ASP A 110 -12.49 6.55 -5.41
CA ASP A 110 -13.38 6.60 -4.25
C ASP A 110 -13.11 7.85 -3.40
N LEU A 111 -11.82 8.21 -3.25
CA LEU A 111 -11.39 9.47 -2.64
C LEU A 111 -11.96 10.69 -3.38
N HIS A 112 -11.79 10.76 -4.71
CA HIS A 112 -12.31 11.87 -5.51
C HIS A 112 -13.84 11.98 -5.42
N LEU A 113 -14.55 10.84 -5.43
CA LEU A 113 -16.00 10.81 -5.28
C LEU A 113 -16.44 11.32 -3.91
N SER A 114 -15.70 11.01 -2.84
CA SER A 114 -16.02 11.52 -1.50
C SER A 114 -15.90 13.05 -1.41
N ILE A 115 -14.94 13.65 -2.13
CA ILE A 115 -14.78 15.11 -2.21
C ILE A 115 -15.96 15.73 -2.96
N ILE A 116 -16.34 15.18 -4.12
CA ILE A 116 -17.47 15.67 -4.92
C ILE A 116 -18.80 15.57 -4.15
N GLN A 117 -18.94 14.55 -3.31
CA GLN A 117 -20.13 14.29 -2.52
C GLN A 117 -20.10 14.96 -1.14
N GLU A 118 -19.12 15.84 -0.88
CA GLU A 118 -18.93 16.57 0.39
C GLU A 118 -18.84 15.66 1.63
N ARG A 119 -18.47 14.39 1.44
CA ARG A 119 -18.38 13.35 2.48
C ARG A 119 -16.95 12.83 2.71
N PHE A 120 -15.99 13.72 2.54
CA PHE A 120 -14.58 13.40 2.69
C PHE A 120 -14.20 12.98 4.12
N PRO A 121 -14.67 13.67 5.18
CA PRO A 121 -14.38 13.26 6.56
C PRO A 121 -14.86 11.85 6.88
N GLU A 122 -16.06 11.47 6.46
CA GLU A 122 -16.58 10.11 6.68
C GLU A 122 -15.72 9.07 5.94
N PHE A 123 -15.31 9.37 4.70
CA PHE A 123 -14.42 8.49 3.95
C PHE A 123 -13.08 8.26 4.65
N VAL A 124 -12.47 9.30 5.21
CA VAL A 124 -11.21 9.19 5.96
C VAL A 124 -11.40 8.34 7.21
N CYS A 125 -12.48 8.57 7.97
CA CYS A 125 -12.82 7.79 9.15
C CYS A 125 -13.01 6.29 8.82
N GLU A 126 -13.80 5.98 7.80
CA GLU A 126 -13.98 4.61 7.32
C GLU A 126 -12.64 3.98 6.88
N PHE A 127 -11.80 4.74 6.18
CA PHE A 127 -10.49 4.27 5.72
C PHE A 127 -9.55 3.97 6.90
N LEU A 128 -9.50 4.85 7.90
CA LEU A 128 -8.67 4.67 9.09
C LEU A 128 -9.16 3.49 9.94
N GLN A 129 -10.47 3.32 10.12
CA GLN A 129 -11.02 2.15 10.83
C GLN A 129 -10.68 0.84 10.12
N LYS A 130 -10.72 0.83 8.78
CA LYS A 130 -10.35 -0.34 7.97
C LYS A 130 -8.85 -0.66 8.08
N MET A 131 -8.00 0.35 8.04
CA MET A 131 -6.54 0.20 8.09
C MET A 131 -6.04 -0.11 9.50
N PHE A 132 -6.61 0.54 10.51
CA PHE A 132 -6.22 0.48 11.93
C PHE A 132 -7.41 0.08 12.82
N PRO A 133 -7.93 -1.16 12.72
CA PRO A 133 -9.11 -1.59 13.47
C PRO A 133 -8.92 -1.68 14.99
N LYS A 134 -7.68 -1.60 15.46
CA LYS A 134 -7.34 -1.53 16.89
C LYS A 134 -7.37 -0.09 17.44
N GLY A 135 -7.50 0.91 16.57
CA GLY A 135 -7.36 2.32 16.92
C GLY A 135 -5.90 2.79 17.06
N ASP A 136 -4.93 1.95 16.65
CA ASP A 136 -3.49 2.25 16.68
C ASP A 136 -3.08 3.21 15.53
N VAL A 137 -3.77 4.33 15.40
CA VAL A 137 -3.49 5.34 14.36
C VAL A 137 -2.20 6.09 14.74
N PRO A 138 -1.21 6.21 13.83
CA PRO A 138 0.02 6.94 14.12
C PRO A 138 -0.24 8.42 14.41
N GLU A 139 0.50 8.99 15.36
CA GLU A 139 0.33 10.37 15.81
C GLU A 139 0.42 11.41 14.68
N TRP A 140 1.36 11.22 13.74
CA TRP A 140 1.51 12.12 12.60
C TRP A 140 0.26 12.19 11.72
N VAL A 141 -0.55 11.12 11.68
CA VAL A 141 -1.82 11.09 10.95
C VAL A 141 -2.85 11.96 11.68
N CYS A 142 -2.94 11.82 13.00
CA CYS A 142 -3.82 12.62 13.85
C CYS A 142 -3.54 14.11 13.70
N ASN A 143 -2.27 14.50 13.83
CA ASN A 143 -1.84 15.89 13.70
C ASN A 143 -2.12 16.44 12.30
N ALA A 144 -1.92 15.65 11.24
CA ALA A 144 -2.21 16.08 9.88
C ALA A 144 -3.71 16.31 9.63
N MET A 145 -4.58 15.48 10.21
CA MET A 145 -6.03 15.63 10.07
C MET A 145 -6.57 16.83 10.87
N GLU A 146 -6.00 17.09 12.06
CA GLU A 146 -6.33 18.28 12.85
C GLU A 146 -6.00 19.57 12.09
N VAL A 147 -4.81 19.66 11.48
CA VAL A 147 -4.42 20.81 10.64
C VAL A 147 -5.32 20.96 9.42
N ALA A 148 -5.82 19.85 8.87
CA ALA A 148 -6.77 19.85 7.75
C ALA A 148 -8.21 20.22 8.17
N GLY A 149 -8.49 20.38 9.47
CA GLY A 149 -9.83 20.65 9.99
C GLY A 149 -10.79 19.46 9.89
N ILE A 150 -10.25 18.24 9.86
CA ILE A 150 -11.03 17.00 9.73
C ILE A 150 -11.06 16.31 11.10
N ASP A 151 -12.25 16.22 11.69
CA ASP A 151 -12.43 15.52 12.97
C ASP A 151 -12.45 14.00 12.76
N ILE A 152 -11.41 13.34 13.27
CA ILE A 152 -11.24 11.87 13.27
C ILE A 152 -11.30 11.28 14.68
N SER A 153 -11.85 12.01 15.65
CA SER A 153 -11.98 11.59 17.05
C SER A 153 -12.69 10.24 17.23
N CYS A 154 -13.59 9.88 16.31
CA CYS A 154 -14.30 8.59 16.32
C CYS A 154 -13.43 7.37 15.93
N CYS A 155 -12.22 7.60 15.42
CA CYS A 155 -11.32 6.55 14.92
C CYS A 155 -10.04 6.38 15.75
N CYS A 156 -9.75 7.34 16.62
CA CYS A 156 -8.58 7.30 17.48
C CYS A 156 -8.99 6.69 18.83
N ALA A 157 -8.25 5.69 19.32
CA ALA A 157 -8.32 5.36 20.74
C ALA A 157 -7.89 6.62 21.52
N PRO A 158 -8.52 6.95 22.67
CA PRO A 158 -8.15 8.12 23.45
C PRO A 158 -6.65 8.06 23.75
N PHE A 159 -5.93 9.05 23.24
CA PHE A 159 -4.50 9.20 23.47
C PHE A 159 -4.32 9.43 24.97
N SER A 160 -3.74 8.46 25.68
CA SER A 160 -3.22 8.72 27.02
C SER A 160 -2.00 9.61 26.83
N SER A 161 -2.22 10.93 26.91
CA SER A 161 -1.17 11.93 27.02
C SER A 161 -0.27 11.56 28.19
N SER A 162 0.84 10.87 27.90
CA SER A 162 1.96 10.80 28.85
C SER A 162 2.69 12.13 28.69
N GLN A 163 2.28 13.10 29.51
CA GLN A 163 3.17 14.18 29.92
C GLN A 163 4.35 13.51 30.62
N ASP A 164 5.57 13.76 30.14
CA ASP A 164 6.79 13.92 30.94
C ASP A 164 7.87 14.58 30.07
#